data_AF-G3PRL0-F1
#
_entry.id   AF-G3PRL0-F1
#
_cell.length_a   1.000
_cell.length_b   1.000
_cell.length_c   1.000
_cell.angle_alpha   90.00
_cell.angle_beta   90.00
_cell.angle_gamma   90.00
#
_symmetry.space_group_name_H-M   'P 1'
#
loop_
_entity.id
_entity.type
_entity.pdbx_description
1 polymer ?
#
loop_
_entity_poly.entity_id
_entity_poly.type
_entity_poly.pdbx_seq_one_letter_code
_entity_poly.pdbx_strand_id
1 'polypeptide(L)'
;MMVHFYTAIMESILCSSITVWYAAATAKDKGRLQRVLRSAERVIGCNLPSLQDLFASRSLKRAKKIAADPSHPGQKLFVPLPSGRRLRSIRTKTSRHTNSFFPSAVGLINRAGPPLTDYNIPPVTPLHTAHATLT
;
A
#
# COMPACT_ATOMS: atom_id res chain seq x y z
N MET A 1 0.23 23.84 19.98
CA MET A 1 0.57 24.45 18.68
C MET A 1 1.69 23.72 17.94
N MET A 2 2.85 23.47 18.57
CA MET A 2 3.99 22.83 17.89
C MET A 2 3.76 21.36 17.47
N VAL A 3 3.05 20.57 18.28
CA VAL A 3 2.69 19.16 17.97
C VAL A 3 2.01 19.08 16.61
N HIS A 4 0.90 19.82 16.42
CA HIS A 4 0.14 19.81 15.18
C HIS A 4 0.94 20.32 13.98
N PHE A 5 1.81 21.31 14.16
CA PHE A 5 2.67 21.83 13.09
C PHE A 5 3.67 20.77 12.61
N TYR A 6 4.39 20.13 13.53
CA TYR A 6 5.33 19.07 13.15
C TYR A 6 4.61 17.84 12.61
N THR A 7 3.49 17.42 13.21
CA THR A 7 2.68 16.32 12.67
C THR A 7 2.20 16.65 11.26
N ALA A 8 1.68 17.85 11.00
CA ALA A 8 1.19 18.24 9.68
C ALA A 8 2.31 18.32 8.63
N ILE A 9 3.50 18.81 8.98
CA ILE A 9 4.64 18.83 8.04
C ILE A 9 5.12 17.42 7.73
N MET A 10 5.23 16.56 8.75
CA MET A 10 5.61 15.16 8.55
C MET A 10 4.55 14.42 7.73
N GLU A 11 3.27 14.69 7.97
CA GLU A 11 2.17 14.16 7.17
C GLU A 11 2.17 14.69 5.73
N SER A 12 2.45 15.98 5.52
CA SER A 12 2.43 16.60 4.20
C SER A 12 3.62 16.18 3.34
N ILE A 13 4.84 16.33 3.85
CA ILE A 13 6.07 16.10 3.09
C ILE A 13 6.33 14.61 2.95
N LEU A 14 6.20 13.83 4.04
CA LEU A 14 6.45 12.39 3.95
C LEU A 14 5.24 11.70 3.30
N CYS A 15 4.00 11.92 3.78
CA CYS A 15 2.89 11.03 3.40
C CYS A 15 2.18 11.33 2.10
N SER A 16 2.35 12.51 1.49
CA SER A 16 1.74 12.81 0.18
C SER A 16 2.31 11.92 -0.91
N SER A 17 3.62 11.64 -0.85
CA SER A 17 4.36 10.90 -1.87
C SER A 17 5.03 9.61 -1.36
N ILE A 18 4.91 9.25 -0.07
CA ILE A 18 5.55 8.05 0.52
C ILE A 18 5.30 6.77 -0.28
N THR A 19 4.10 6.62 -0.86
CA THR A 19 3.72 5.44 -1.66
C THR A 19 4.52 5.32 -2.97
N VAL A 20 5.17 6.39 -3.41
CA VAL A 20 5.95 6.47 -4.65
C VAL A 20 7.43 6.18 -4.41
N TRP A 21 8.02 6.79 -3.38
CA TRP A 21 9.47 6.74 -3.17
C TRP A 21 9.93 5.71 -2.14
N TYR A 22 9.09 5.33 -1.16
CA TYR A 22 9.56 4.51 -0.02
C TYR A 22 10.09 3.15 -0.43
N ALA A 23 9.37 2.43 -1.29
CA ALA A 23 9.80 1.11 -1.74
C ALA A 23 11.10 1.18 -2.58
N ALA A 24 11.32 2.29 -3.29
CA ALA A 24 12.53 2.52 -4.09
C ALA A 24 13.72 3.03 -3.26
N ALA A 25 13.48 3.66 -2.11
CA ALA A 25 14.53 4.24 -1.27
C ALA A 25 15.45 3.20 -0.66
N THR A 26 16.74 3.54 -0.55
CA THR A 26 17.74 2.65 0.06
C THR A 26 17.53 2.54 1.57
N ALA A 27 18.09 1.50 2.20
CA ALA A 27 18.06 1.35 3.65
C ALA A 27 18.72 2.54 4.37
N LYS A 28 19.76 3.13 3.77
CA LYS A 28 20.46 4.32 4.28
C LYS A 28 19.54 5.54 4.30
N ASP A 29 18.79 5.78 3.23
CA ASP A 29 17.87 6.91 3.13
C ASP A 29 16.70 6.77 4.12
N LYS A 30 16.13 5.56 4.21
CA LYS A 30 15.10 5.22 5.21
C LYS A 30 15.60 5.45 6.64
N GLY A 31 16.84 5.04 6.94
CA GLY A 31 17.45 5.26 8.25
C GLY A 31 17.66 6.74 8.57
N ARG A 32 18.07 7.56 7.59
CA ARG A 32 18.19 9.01 7.76
C ARG A 32 16.84 9.67 8.05
N LEU A 33 15.80 9.31 7.30
CA LEU A 33 14.44 9.83 7.51
C LEU A 33 13.84 9.38 8.85
N GLN A 34 14.09 8.14 9.27
CA GLN A 34 13.65 7.66 10.58
C GLN A 34 14.31 8.44 11.73
N ARG A 35 15.56 8.89 11.58
CA ARG A 35 16.21 9.76 12.57
C ARG A 35 15.54 11.13 12.65
N VAL A 36 15.12 11.70 11.52
CA VAL A 36 14.35 12.96 11.52
C VAL A 36 13.02 12.78 12.26
N LEU A 37 12.30 11.69 12.00
CA LEU A 37 11.10 11.31 12.75
C LEU A 37 11.35 11.22 14.26
N ARG A 38 12.43 10.54 14.66
CA ARG A 38 12.81 10.39 16.08
C ARG A 38 13.19 11.72 16.74
N SER A 39 13.86 12.61 16.01
CA SER A 39 14.16 13.96 16.53
C SER A 39 12.89 14.79 16.71
N ALA A 40 11.95 14.71 15.75
CA ALA A 40 10.66 15.38 15.87
C ALA A 40 9.86 14.84 17.07
N GLU A 41 9.79 13.51 17.23
CA GLU A 41 9.18 12.83 18.38
C GLU A 41 9.74 13.34 19.72
N ARG A 42 11.08 13.52 19.82
CA ARG A 42 11.71 14.08 21.03
C ARG A 42 11.34 15.54 21.30
N VAL A 43 11.21 16.37 20.27
CA VAL A 43 10.84 17.79 20.41
C VAL A 43 9.37 17.92 20.81
N ILE A 44 8.51 17.08 20.24
CA ILE A 44 7.07 17.13 20.45
C ILE A 44 6.68 16.47 21.78
N GLY A 45 7.44 15.46 22.23
CA GLY A 45 7.15 14.69 23.44
C GLY A 45 6.05 13.64 23.26
N CYS A 46 5.71 13.27 22.03
CA CYS A 46 4.72 12.23 21.73
C CYS A 46 5.27 11.19 20.76
N ASN A 47 4.81 9.94 20.90
CA ASN A 47 5.19 8.87 19.98
C ASN A 47 4.71 9.17 18.55
N LEU A 48 5.63 9.13 17.60
CA LEU A 48 5.31 9.26 16.17
C LEU A 48 5.32 7.88 15.50
N PRO A 49 4.45 7.64 14.49
CA PRO A 49 4.49 6.41 13.73
C PRO A 49 5.84 6.23 13.03
N SER A 50 6.33 5.00 12.95
CA SER A 50 7.55 4.72 12.21
C SER A 50 7.36 5.01 10.72
N LEU A 51 8.47 5.22 10.00
CA LEU A 51 8.42 5.44 8.56
C LEU A 51 7.78 4.25 7.81
N GLN A 52 7.97 3.04 8.34
CA GLN A 52 7.37 1.82 7.81
C GLN A 52 5.86 1.79 8.03
N ASP A 53 5.37 2.15 9.22
CA ASP A 53 3.94 2.18 9.54
C ASP A 53 3.23 3.25 8.72
N LEU A 54 3.91 4.38 8.51
CA LEU A 54 3.44 5.46 7.66
C LEU A 54 3.30 5.00 6.20
N PHE A 55 4.30 4.30 5.68
CA PHE A 55 4.23 3.72 4.34
C PHE A 55 3.11 2.67 4.24
N ALA A 56 3.01 1.76 5.21
CA ALA A 56 2.01 0.71 5.21
C ALA A 56 0.58 1.27 5.27
N SER A 57 0.29 2.13 6.25
CA SER A 57 -1.03 2.76 6.43
C SER A 57 -1.49 3.53 5.20
N ARG A 58 -0.60 4.35 4.60
CA ARG A 58 -0.92 5.15 3.41
C ARG A 58 -1.06 4.27 2.17
N SER A 59 -0.21 3.27 2.00
CA SER A 59 -0.29 2.33 0.89
C SER A 59 -1.59 1.52 0.94
N LEU A 60 -1.97 1.04 2.12
CA LEU A 60 -3.24 0.33 2.34
C LEU A 60 -4.43 1.24 2.07
N LYS A 61 -4.45 2.47 2.62
CA LYS A 61 -5.53 3.43 2.38
C LYS A 61 -5.69 3.76 0.88
N ARG A 62 -4.58 3.94 0.17
CA ARG A 62 -4.60 4.20 -1.28
C ARG A 62 -5.04 2.98 -2.08
N ALA A 63 -4.54 1.79 -1.75
CA ALA A 63 -4.93 0.55 -2.41
C ALA A 63 -6.42 0.25 -2.22
N LYS A 64 -6.96 0.49 -1.01
CA LYS A 64 -8.40 0.39 -0.72
C LYS A 64 -9.22 1.32 -1.61
N LYS A 65 -8.83 2.59 -1.73
CA LYS A 65 -9.51 3.55 -2.62
C LYS A 65 -9.50 3.12 -4.08
N ILE A 66 -8.35 2.64 -4.57
CA ILE A 66 -8.21 2.19 -5.96
C ILE A 66 -9.04 0.93 -6.21
N ALA A 67 -9.03 -0.03 -5.27
CA ALA A 67 -9.74 -1.29 -5.45
C ALA A 67 -11.27 -1.11 -5.36
N ALA A 68 -11.73 -0.14 -4.56
CA ALA A 68 -13.13 0.22 -4.42
C ALA A 68 -13.68 1.08 -5.58
N ASP A 69 -12.83 1.60 -6.47
CA ASP A 69 -13.22 2.44 -7.62
C ASP A 69 -13.21 1.61 -8.92
N PRO A 70 -14.40 1.25 -9.47
CA PRO A 70 -14.50 0.50 -10.72
C PRO A 70 -13.96 1.24 -11.96
N SER A 71 -13.91 2.58 -11.91
CA SER A 71 -13.43 3.40 -13.01
C SER A 71 -11.90 3.52 -13.04
N HIS A 72 -11.23 3.14 -11.96
CA HIS A 72 -9.79 3.33 -11.84
C HIS A 72 -9.01 2.33 -12.71
N PRO A 73 -8.09 2.78 -13.59
CA PRO A 73 -7.38 1.89 -14.52
C PRO A 73 -6.50 0.83 -13.85
N GLY A 74 -6.05 1.12 -12.63
CA GLY A 74 -5.26 0.21 -11.78
C GLY A 74 -6.08 -0.76 -10.93
N GLN A 75 -7.42 -0.68 -10.91
CA GLN A 75 -8.27 -1.56 -10.09
C GLN A 75 -8.04 -3.04 -10.45
N LYS A 76 -7.94 -3.34 -11.76
CA LYS A 76 -7.69 -4.68 -12.30
C LYS A 76 -6.37 -5.35 -11.85
N LEU A 77 -5.48 -4.61 -11.20
CA LEU A 77 -4.23 -5.14 -10.65
C LEU A 77 -4.42 -5.75 -9.25
N PHE A 78 -5.51 -5.40 -8.55
CA PHE A 78 -5.85 -5.93 -7.23
C PHE A 78 -6.81 -7.13 -7.36
N VAL A 79 -6.30 -8.25 -7.88
CA VAL A 79 -7.12 -9.46 -8.10
C VAL A 79 -7.07 -10.39 -6.89
N PRO A 80 -8.19 -10.68 -6.20
CA PRO A 80 -8.22 -11.66 -5.13
C PRO A 80 -8.03 -13.10 -5.65
N LEU A 81 -7.37 -13.95 -4.86
CA LEU A 81 -7.34 -15.41 -5.07
C LEU A 81 -8.69 -16.03 -4.70
N PRO A 82 -9.01 -17.25 -5.19
CA PRO A 82 -10.28 -17.92 -4.88
C PRO A 82 -10.58 -18.07 -3.38
N SER A 83 -9.54 -18.14 -2.55
CA SER A 83 -9.69 -18.20 -1.08
C SER A 83 -10.14 -16.88 -0.44
N GLY A 84 -10.18 -15.76 -1.18
CA GLY A 84 -10.56 -14.44 -0.66
C GLY A 84 -9.61 -13.85 0.39
N ARG A 85 -8.50 -14.53 0.70
CA ARG A 85 -7.57 -14.12 1.77
C ARG A 85 -6.37 -13.32 1.28
N ARG A 86 -6.01 -13.49 0.02
CA ARG A 86 -4.78 -12.92 -0.57
C ARG A 86 -5.07 -12.40 -1.97
N LEU A 87 -4.30 -11.41 -2.38
CA LEU A 87 -4.26 -10.91 -3.75
C LEU A 87 -3.23 -11.69 -4.57
N ARG A 88 -3.51 -11.83 -5.86
CA ARG A 88 -2.59 -12.36 -6.85
C ARG A 88 -1.36 -11.46 -6.93
N SER A 89 -0.19 -12.02 -6.67
CA SER A 89 1.08 -11.32 -6.81
C SER A 89 1.29 -10.85 -8.24
N ILE A 90 1.77 -9.61 -8.40
CA ILE A 90 2.17 -9.08 -9.71
C ILE A 90 3.57 -9.60 -10.02
N ARG A 91 3.72 -10.34 -11.12
CA ARG A 91 5.02 -10.91 -11.53
C ARG A 91 5.87 -9.83 -12.17
N THR A 92 7.06 -9.61 -11.62
CA THR A 92 8.01 -8.60 -12.08
C THR A 92 9.41 -9.21 -12.16
N LYS A 93 10.27 -8.70 -13.06
CA LYS A 93 11.68 -9.15 -13.20
C LYS A 93 12.71 -8.12 -12.73
N THR A 94 12.30 -6.87 -12.55
CA THR A 94 13.21 -5.76 -12.24
C THR A 94 12.89 -5.16 -10.87
N SER A 95 13.92 -4.78 -10.12
CA SER A 95 13.76 -4.11 -8.82
C SER A 95 12.93 -2.84 -8.95
N ARG A 96 13.12 -2.06 -10.02
CA ARG A 96 12.34 -0.85 -10.32
C ARG A 96 10.83 -1.11 -10.31
N HIS A 97 10.36 -2.16 -11.00
CA HIS A 97 8.94 -2.44 -11.05
C HIS A 97 8.44 -3.07 -9.75
N THR A 98 9.22 -3.96 -9.13
CA THR A 98 8.91 -4.53 -7.79
C THR A 98 8.74 -3.44 -6.74
N ASN A 99 9.56 -2.40 -6.80
CA ASN A 99 9.55 -1.27 -5.88
C ASN A 99 8.54 -0.18 -6.28
N SER A 100 7.71 -0.41 -7.30
CA SER A 100 6.59 0.49 -7.61
C SER A 100 5.40 0.23 -6.69
N PHE A 101 4.44 1.14 -6.72
CA PHE A 101 3.27 1.12 -5.83
C PHE A 101 2.50 -0.20 -5.86
N PHE A 102 2.10 -0.70 -7.03
CA PHE A 102 1.18 -1.83 -7.12
C PHE A 102 1.77 -3.14 -6.58
N PRO A 103 2.97 -3.60 -6.99
CA PRO A 103 3.54 -4.84 -6.44
C PRO A 103 3.83 -4.73 -4.95
N SER A 104 4.27 -3.55 -4.49
CA SER A 104 4.50 -3.28 -3.06
C SER A 104 3.21 -3.31 -2.24
N ALA A 105 2.13 -2.68 -2.74
CA ALA A 105 0.83 -2.67 -2.08
C ALA A 105 0.21 -4.07 -2.01
N VAL A 106 0.28 -4.85 -3.09
CA VAL A 106 -0.15 -6.25 -3.11
C VAL A 106 0.63 -7.09 -2.09
N GLY A 107 1.95 -6.89 -2.01
CA GLY A 107 2.79 -7.54 -1.01
C GLY A 107 2.41 -7.18 0.43
N LEU A 108 2.12 -5.90 0.70
CA LEU A 108 1.66 -5.43 2.01
C LEU A 108 0.33 -6.05 2.41
N ILE A 109 -0.68 -6.04 1.52
CA ILE A 109 -2.00 -6.62 1.77
C ILE A 109 -1.87 -8.11 2.07
N ASN A 110 -1.04 -8.82 1.29
CA ASN A 110 -0.78 -10.25 1.49
C ASN A 110 -0.08 -10.60 2.81
N ARG A 111 0.67 -9.65 3.40
CA ARG A 111 1.35 -9.82 4.69
C ARG A 111 0.49 -9.42 5.87
N ALA A 112 -0.39 -8.44 5.70
CA ALA A 112 -1.23 -7.94 6.77
C ALA A 112 -2.19 -9.03 7.31
N GLY A 113 -2.63 -9.94 6.45
CA GLY A 113 -3.41 -11.12 6.85
C GLY A 113 -4.89 -10.96 7.22
N PRO A 114 -5.59 -9.79 7.20
CA PRO A 114 -7.03 -9.79 7.42
C PRO A 114 -7.77 -10.26 6.17
N PRO A 115 -9.01 -10.75 6.30
CA PRO A 115 -9.84 -11.08 5.15
C PRO A 115 -10.05 -9.87 4.23
N LEU A 116 -10.02 -10.09 2.91
CA LEU A 116 -10.17 -9.02 1.91
C LEU A 116 -11.57 -8.37 1.93
N THR A 117 -12.49 -8.91 2.73
CA THR A 117 -13.82 -8.35 3.02
C THR A 117 -13.74 -6.91 3.53
N ASP A 118 -12.70 -6.55 4.28
CA ASP A 118 -12.48 -5.18 4.79
C ASP A 118 -11.95 -4.19 3.73
N TYR A 119 -11.74 -4.66 2.51
CA TYR A 119 -11.15 -3.88 1.42
C TYR A 119 -12.18 -3.50 0.35
N ASN A 120 -13.47 -3.87 0.50
CA ASN A 120 -14.53 -3.66 -0.50
C ASN A 120 -14.10 -4.09 -1.92
N ILE A 121 -13.25 -5.11 -2.01
CA ILE A 121 -12.82 -5.65 -3.30
C ILE A 121 -13.98 -6.52 -3.78
N PRO A 122 -14.56 -6.25 -4.96
CA PRO A 122 -15.66 -7.06 -5.46
C PRO A 122 -15.22 -8.53 -5.53
N PRO A 123 -16.10 -9.48 -5.14
CA PRO A 123 -15.81 -10.89 -5.26
C PRO A 123 -15.46 -11.21 -6.72
N VAL A 124 -14.57 -12.20 -6.92
CA VAL A 124 -14.19 -12.66 -8.26
C VAL A 124 -15.47 -13.00 -9.02
N THR A 125 -15.86 -12.18 -9.99
CA THR A 125 -16.86 -12.58 -10.97
C THR A 125 -16.23 -13.70 -11.79
N PRO A 126 -16.81 -14.92 -11.82
CA PRO A 126 -16.33 -15.96 -12.70
C PRO A 126 -16.39 -15.43 -14.13
N LEU A 127 -15.23 -15.39 -14.80
CA LEU A 127 -15.23 -15.25 -16.26
C LEU A 127 -16.03 -16.44 -16.78
N HIS A 128 -17.16 -16.13 -17.41
CA HIS A 128 -18.10 -17.07 -18.03
C HIS A 128 -17.35 -18.30 -18.58
N THR A 129 -17.51 -19.45 -17.92
CA THR A 129 -17.18 -20.73 -18.52
C THR A 129 -18.20 -20.95 -19.64
N ALA A 130 -17.87 -20.48 -20.84
CA ALA A 130 -18.56 -20.91 -22.04
C ALA A 130 -18.26 -22.40 -22.22
N HIS A 131 -19.13 -23.24 -21.67
CA HIS A 131 -19.22 -24.63 -22.08
C HIS A 131 -19.63 -24.62 -23.56
N ALA A 132 -18.65 -24.81 -24.44
CA ALA A 132 -18.89 -25.20 -25.81
C ALA A 132 -19.44 -26.63 -25.77
N THR A 133 -20.77 -26.74 -25.80
CA THR A 133 -21.45 -28.01 -26.08
C THR A 133 -21.18 -28.33 -27.55
N LEU A 134 -20.37 -29.36 -27.79
CA LEU A 134 -20.29 -30.05 -29.07
C LEU A 134 -21.60 -30.81 -29.28
N THR A 135 -22.33 -30.45 -30.33
CA THR A 135 -23.22 -31.34 -31.08
C THR A 135 -23.15 -30.96 -32.54
#